data_AF-A0A3N5MB95-F1
#
_entry.id   AF-A0A3N5MB95-F1
#
_cell.length_a   1.000
_cell.length_b   1.000
_cell.length_c   1.000
_cell.angle_alpha   90.00
_cell.angle_beta   90.00
_cell.angle_gamma   90.00
#
_symmetry.space_group_name_H-M   'P 1'
#
loop_
_entity.id
_entity.type
_entity.pdbx_description
1 polymer ?
#
loop_
_entity_poly.entity_id
_entity_poly.type
_entity_poly.pdbx_seq_one_letter_code
_entity_poly.pdbx_strand_id
1 'polypeptide(L)'
;MADPQAIHIHIKGIVQGVGFRPFVYGLATRMGLKGWVRNTSSGVDIEVDGQTQELELFTYSLEREAPPLAKIDEMTVDEIPPNGCFSFEIVHSEAVEGEFIPISPDVGVCPDCLRELFDPDDRRYRYPFTNCTNCGPRFTIIQDIPYDRPKTTMAGFTMCPDCAAEYEDPLDRRFHAQPVACPVCGPQIWVEQCGEGPHAPSDLRTSGDRAIFMTHTLLFEGKIVAVKGLGGFHLACDALNATAVAELRRRKLRVDKPFALMMPDTETVRRHCYLDETEKQLLESPQRPIVVLRRRLESPVAREVAPGQDTIGVMLPYTPLHFLLFAPAPGGVDIPQPTVMVMTSGNLSEEPIATQNGEARERLAGLADAFLMHDRDIHTRCDDSVVRAVTAPGSPEKPTGERQGMYLRRSRGYAPGPVQLPFEPPSILATGGELKNAFCLTRDRYAFLSHHIGDMENFETLRSFEEGVEHFERLFRIQPVALAYDLHPDYMATRYALARSEREGIPACGVQHHHAHIAACMAENGLPGDQPLIGVSFDGAGYGEDGAIWGGEFFVADYHGYLRTHHLAYAPLPGGDVSVRKPARLALS
;
A
#
# COMPACT_ATOMS: atom_id res chain seq x y z
N MET A 1 43.34 25.59 -15.98
CA MET A 1 42.25 24.61 -16.10
C MET A 1 42.43 23.70 -14.91
N ALA A 2 41.42 23.61 -14.03
CA ALA A 2 41.47 22.65 -12.91
C ALA A 2 41.52 21.24 -13.50
N ASP A 3 42.31 20.34 -12.89
CA ASP A 3 42.33 18.95 -13.31
C ASP A 3 40.95 18.33 -13.10
N PRO A 4 40.45 17.50 -14.05
CA PRO A 4 39.19 16.80 -13.88
C PRO A 4 39.26 15.92 -12.64
N GLN A 5 38.23 16.02 -11.80
CA GLN A 5 38.03 15.16 -10.64
C GLN A 5 36.94 14.15 -10.96
N ALA A 6 36.92 13.06 -10.21
CA ALA A 6 35.84 12.10 -10.25
C ALA A 6 35.36 11.81 -8.83
N ILE A 7 34.08 11.52 -8.72
CA ILE A 7 33.46 11.11 -7.47
C ILE A 7 32.73 9.79 -7.68
N HIS A 8 32.77 8.96 -6.64
CA HIS A 8 31.93 7.80 -6.47
C HIS A 8 30.82 8.15 -5.48
N ILE A 9 29.57 7.98 -5.90
CA ILE A 9 28.38 8.21 -5.08
C ILE A 9 27.69 6.87 -4.87
N HIS A 10 27.50 6.49 -3.61
CA HIS A 10 26.69 5.34 -3.25
C HIS A 10 25.41 5.78 -2.54
N ILE A 11 24.26 5.31 -3.01
CA ILE A 11 22.94 5.74 -2.55
C ILE A 11 22.14 4.53 -2.05
N LYS A 12 21.64 4.62 -0.81
CA LYS A 12 20.74 3.63 -0.21
C LYS A 12 19.32 4.17 -0.05
N GLY A 13 18.36 3.24 -0.05
CA GLY A 13 16.95 3.50 0.18
C GLY A 13 16.07 2.92 -0.93
N ILE A 14 14.90 3.53 -1.15
CA ILE A 14 14.00 3.15 -2.25
C ILE A 14 14.49 3.83 -3.53
N VAL A 15 15.52 3.26 -4.16
CA VAL A 15 16.16 3.84 -5.37
C VAL A 15 16.14 2.88 -6.57
N GLN A 16 15.52 1.71 -6.44
CA GLN A 16 15.35 0.75 -7.54
C GLN A 16 13.89 0.56 -7.93
N GLY A 17 13.64 0.34 -9.22
CA GLY A 17 12.28 0.20 -9.76
C GLY A 17 11.46 1.51 -9.76
N VAL A 18 12.12 2.64 -9.52
CA VAL A 18 11.54 4.00 -9.38
C VAL A 18 12.05 4.99 -10.43
N GLY A 19 12.69 4.51 -11.51
CA GLY A 19 13.24 5.37 -12.56
C GLY A 19 14.54 6.12 -12.19
N PHE A 20 15.24 5.69 -11.15
CA PHE A 20 16.45 6.38 -10.67
C PHE A 20 17.60 6.39 -11.68
N ARG A 21 17.94 5.23 -12.27
CA ARG A 21 18.99 5.13 -13.31
C ARG A 21 18.75 6.05 -14.53
N PRO A 22 17.57 6.04 -15.19
CA PRO A 22 17.31 6.98 -16.28
C PRO A 22 17.31 8.44 -15.81
N PHE A 23 16.87 8.73 -14.58
CA PHE A 23 17.02 10.08 -14.00
C PHE A 23 18.49 10.51 -13.91
N VAL A 24 19.36 9.67 -13.34
CA VAL A 24 20.80 9.94 -13.20
C VAL A 24 21.45 10.11 -14.57
N TYR A 25 21.16 9.22 -15.52
CA TYR A 25 21.65 9.32 -16.90
C TYR A 25 21.21 10.62 -17.58
N GLY A 26 19.93 10.97 -17.45
CA GLY A 26 19.38 12.21 -17.99
C GLY A 26 20.01 13.45 -17.34
N LEU A 27 20.22 13.44 -16.02
CA LEU A 27 20.87 14.53 -15.29
C LEU A 27 22.33 14.71 -15.74
N ALA A 28 23.10 13.64 -15.77
CA ALA A 28 24.49 13.67 -16.22
C ALA A 28 24.62 14.15 -17.67
N THR A 29 23.74 13.67 -18.56
CA THR A 29 23.71 14.09 -19.97
C THR A 29 23.37 15.57 -20.11
N ARG A 30 22.39 16.08 -19.36
CA ARG A 30 22.04 17.52 -19.36
C ARG A 30 23.20 18.40 -18.90
N MET A 31 24.02 17.90 -17.99
CA MET A 31 25.16 18.61 -17.41
C MET A 31 26.47 18.39 -18.17
N GLY A 32 26.49 17.55 -19.21
CA GLY A 32 27.70 17.23 -19.98
C GLY A 32 28.74 16.40 -19.22
N LEU A 33 28.32 15.73 -18.15
CA LEU A 33 29.16 14.89 -17.31
C LEU A 33 29.36 13.49 -17.93
N LYS A 34 30.42 12.80 -17.51
CA LYS A 34 30.81 11.48 -18.02
C LYS A 34 30.95 10.49 -16.87
N GLY A 35 30.79 9.20 -17.14
CA GLY A 35 30.87 8.17 -16.11
C GLY A 35 29.78 7.12 -16.27
N TRP A 36 29.24 6.61 -15.17
CA TRP A 36 28.24 5.55 -15.23
C TRP A 36 27.33 5.50 -14.00
N VAL A 37 26.19 4.83 -14.16
CA VAL A 37 25.28 4.47 -13.06
C VAL A 37 24.94 2.98 -13.10
N ARG A 38 24.94 2.34 -11.93
CA ARG A 38 24.66 0.92 -11.77
C ARG A 38 23.72 0.66 -10.59
N ASN A 39 22.82 -0.30 -10.75
CA ASN A 39 22.11 -0.89 -9.63
C ASN A 39 22.96 -1.99 -8.99
N THR A 40 23.15 -1.93 -7.67
CA THR A 40 23.71 -3.04 -6.88
C THR A 40 22.64 -3.64 -5.99
N SER A 41 22.89 -4.75 -5.30
CA SER A 41 21.93 -5.26 -4.30
C SER A 41 21.92 -4.47 -2.99
N SER A 42 22.78 -3.45 -2.81
CA SER A 42 22.80 -2.55 -1.66
C SER A 42 22.28 -1.14 -1.97
N GLY A 43 22.05 -0.80 -3.25
CA GLY A 43 21.62 0.55 -3.62
C GLY A 43 21.88 0.89 -5.09
N VAL A 44 22.32 2.12 -5.33
CA VAL A 44 22.77 2.63 -6.63
C VAL A 44 24.17 3.20 -6.47
N ASP A 45 25.08 2.75 -7.34
CA ASP A 45 26.43 3.30 -7.47
C ASP A 45 26.48 4.22 -8.69
N ILE A 46 27.18 5.34 -8.54
CA ILE A 46 27.41 6.32 -9.60
C ILE A 46 28.87 6.70 -9.57
N GLU A 47 29.55 6.63 -10.70
CA GLU A 47 30.81 7.34 -10.89
C GLU A 47 30.60 8.45 -11.89
N VAL A 48 31.10 9.64 -11.58
CA VAL A 48 30.96 10.80 -12.44
C VAL A 48 32.22 11.66 -12.46
N ASP A 49 32.68 11.96 -13.66
CA ASP A 49 33.85 12.77 -13.98
C ASP A 49 33.39 14.19 -14.38
N GLY A 50 34.03 15.22 -13.82
CA GLY A 50 33.69 16.62 -14.09
C GLY A 50 34.60 17.63 -13.41
N GLN A 51 34.29 18.92 -13.57
CA GLN A 51 34.89 19.96 -12.74
C GLN A 51 34.22 19.97 -11.36
N THR A 52 34.95 20.34 -10.31
CA THR A 52 34.47 20.33 -8.93
C THR A 52 33.10 21.02 -8.76
N GLN A 53 32.89 22.18 -9.39
CA GLN A 53 31.61 22.89 -9.33
C GLN A 53 30.46 22.12 -9.99
N GLU A 54 30.74 21.38 -11.07
CA GLU A 54 29.73 20.58 -11.78
C GLU A 54 29.36 19.34 -10.97
N LEU A 55 30.34 18.73 -10.28
CA LEU A 55 30.15 17.58 -9.38
C LEU A 55 29.35 17.95 -8.12
N GLU A 56 29.62 19.12 -7.53
CA GLU A 56 28.83 19.66 -6.42
C GLU A 56 27.37 19.92 -6.85
N LEU A 57 27.16 20.55 -8.01
CA LEU A 57 25.83 20.78 -8.56
C LEU A 57 25.10 19.47 -8.89
N PHE A 58 25.81 18.47 -9.42
CA PHE A 58 25.22 17.17 -9.74
C PHE A 58 24.73 16.46 -8.48
N THR A 59 25.56 16.42 -7.43
CA THR A 59 25.21 15.84 -6.13
C THR A 59 24.00 16.54 -5.52
N TYR A 60 23.96 17.88 -5.58
CA TYR A 60 22.84 18.68 -5.10
C TYR A 60 21.54 18.43 -5.89
N SER A 61 21.61 18.39 -7.22
CA SER A 61 20.46 18.10 -8.07
C SER A 61 19.95 16.66 -7.91
N LEU A 62 20.86 15.71 -7.63
CA LEU A 62 20.50 14.32 -7.43
C LEU A 62 19.55 14.13 -6.24
N GLU A 63 19.75 14.86 -5.14
CA GLU A 63 18.84 14.85 -3.99
C GLU A 63 17.53 15.62 -4.26
N ARG A 64 17.61 16.79 -4.91
CA ARG A 64 16.46 17.70 -5.05
C ARG A 64 15.51 17.35 -6.19
N GLU A 65 16.02 16.76 -7.26
CA GLU A 65 15.27 16.42 -8.47
C GLU A 65 14.96 14.92 -8.57
N ALA A 66 15.24 14.15 -7.50
CA ALA A 66 15.01 12.71 -7.47
C ALA A 66 13.58 12.34 -7.93
N PRO A 67 13.41 11.19 -8.60
CA PRO A 67 12.09 10.73 -9.04
C PRO A 67 11.06 10.73 -7.90
N PRO A 68 9.76 10.96 -8.17
CA PRO A 68 8.76 11.11 -7.11
C PRO A 68 8.58 9.91 -6.17
N LEU A 69 8.98 8.72 -6.61
CA LEU A 69 8.93 7.48 -5.83
C LEU A 69 10.25 7.14 -5.15
N ALA A 70 11.33 7.86 -5.49
CA ALA A 70 12.64 7.64 -4.93
C ALA A 70 12.69 8.21 -3.51
N LYS A 71 13.24 7.41 -2.59
CA LYS A 71 13.56 7.87 -1.24
C LYS A 71 15.02 7.53 -0.96
N ILE A 72 15.83 8.57 -0.86
CA ILE A 72 17.24 8.46 -0.48
C ILE A 72 17.28 8.48 1.05
N ASP A 73 17.72 7.37 1.64
CA ASP A 73 17.88 7.25 3.09
C ASP A 73 19.33 7.57 3.51
N GLU A 74 20.32 7.26 2.66
CA GLU A 74 21.75 7.55 2.86
C GLU A 74 22.42 7.82 1.50
N MET A 75 23.33 8.78 1.45
CA MET A 75 24.18 9.06 0.29
C MET A 75 25.61 9.33 0.77
N THR A 76 26.56 8.52 0.29
CA THR A 76 27.99 8.70 0.54
C THR A 76 28.69 9.14 -0.74
N VAL A 77 29.61 10.10 -0.64
CA VAL A 77 30.34 10.66 -1.77
C VAL A 77 31.83 10.58 -1.46
N ASP A 78 32.57 9.85 -2.28
CA ASP A 78 34.00 9.64 -2.16
C ASP A 78 34.73 10.20 -3.38
N GLU A 79 35.84 10.91 -3.19
CA GLU A 79 36.70 11.34 -4.29
C GLU A 79 37.52 10.16 -4.84
N ILE A 80 37.52 10.00 -6.16
CA ILE A 80 38.24 8.93 -6.87
C ILE A 80 39.07 9.51 -8.05
N PRO A 81 40.07 8.78 -8.54
CA PRO A 81 40.74 9.15 -9.79
C PRO A 81 39.76 9.11 -10.98
N PRO A 82 39.91 9.99 -12.00
CA PRO A 82 39.06 9.97 -13.18
C PRO A 82 38.96 8.59 -13.84
N ASN A 83 37.73 8.14 -14.09
CA ASN A 83 37.48 6.81 -14.63
C ASN A 83 37.79 6.70 -16.14
N GLY A 84 37.98 7.83 -16.82
CA GLY A 84 38.38 7.88 -18.22
C GLY A 84 37.25 7.58 -19.20
N CYS A 85 35.99 7.62 -18.73
CA CYS A 85 34.81 7.48 -19.58
C CYS A 85 34.69 8.63 -20.59
N PHE A 86 34.22 8.32 -21.81
CA PHE A 86 33.99 9.31 -22.86
C PHE A 86 32.54 9.81 -22.91
N SER A 87 31.62 9.02 -22.34
CA SER A 87 30.17 9.23 -22.24
C SER A 87 29.69 8.88 -20.84
N PHE A 88 28.45 9.24 -20.52
CA PHE A 88 27.75 8.70 -19.35
C PHE A 88 26.94 7.47 -19.75
N GLU A 89 27.03 6.36 -19.00
CA GLU A 89 26.40 5.09 -19.39
C GLU A 89 25.60 4.45 -18.25
N ILE A 90 24.53 3.73 -18.60
CA ILE A 90 23.80 2.88 -17.65
C ILE A 90 24.36 1.46 -17.79
N VAL A 91 25.15 1.02 -16.80
CA VAL A 91 25.82 -0.28 -16.85
C VAL A 91 24.94 -1.38 -16.23
N HIS A 92 25.25 -2.65 -16.57
CA HIS A 92 24.50 -3.80 -16.09
C HIS A 92 24.53 -3.90 -14.56
N SER A 93 23.38 -4.24 -13.97
CA SER A 93 23.24 -4.43 -12.53
C SER A 93 24.16 -5.54 -12.03
N GLU A 94 24.70 -5.37 -10.83
CA GLU A 94 25.54 -6.37 -10.16
C GLU A 94 24.88 -6.86 -8.87
N ALA A 95 24.76 -8.17 -8.74
CA ALA A 95 24.26 -8.79 -7.51
C ALA A 95 25.42 -9.02 -6.55
N VAL A 96 25.43 -8.27 -5.44
CA VAL A 96 26.25 -8.57 -4.26
C VAL A 96 25.50 -9.59 -3.40
N GLU A 97 26.18 -10.67 -3.03
CA GLU A 97 25.63 -11.73 -2.20
C GLU A 97 25.33 -11.19 -0.78
N GLY A 98 24.22 -11.63 -0.18
CA GLY A 98 23.80 -11.19 1.15
C GLY A 98 23.00 -9.88 1.18
N GLU A 99 23.30 -8.89 0.34
CA GLU A 99 22.67 -7.56 0.35
C GLU A 99 21.17 -7.56 -0.07
N PHE A 100 20.44 -6.52 0.31
CA PHE A 100 19.02 -6.34 -0.04
C PHE A 100 18.65 -4.87 -0.29
N ILE A 101 17.46 -4.65 -0.89
CA ILE A 101 16.96 -3.30 -1.20
C ILE A 101 15.49 -3.18 -0.81
N PRO A 102 15.08 -2.06 -0.21
CA PRO A 102 13.69 -1.70 -0.04
C PRO A 102 12.92 -1.69 -1.38
N ILE A 103 11.73 -2.26 -1.36
CA ILE A 103 10.86 -2.32 -2.54
C ILE A 103 9.86 -1.16 -2.48
N SER A 104 9.69 -0.47 -3.60
CA SER A 104 8.67 0.56 -3.74
C SER A 104 7.28 -0.03 -3.50
N PRO A 105 6.41 0.65 -2.73
CA PRO A 105 5.00 0.29 -2.66
C PRO A 105 4.33 0.47 -4.02
N ASP A 106 3.13 -0.09 -4.16
CA ASP A 106 2.25 0.21 -5.28
C ASP A 106 1.76 1.66 -5.22
N VAL A 107 1.76 2.37 -6.34
CA VAL A 107 1.31 3.77 -6.39
C VAL A 107 0.33 4.04 -7.52
N GLY A 108 -0.47 5.09 -7.34
CA GLY A 108 -1.46 5.56 -8.28
C GLY A 108 -0.86 6.05 -9.59
N VAL A 109 -1.69 6.11 -10.63
CA VAL A 109 -1.31 6.61 -11.96
C VAL A 109 -0.75 8.04 -11.87
N CYS A 110 0.44 8.27 -12.45
CA CYS A 110 1.03 9.61 -12.53
C CYS A 110 0.29 10.50 -13.55
N PRO A 111 0.41 11.84 -13.44
CA PRO A 111 -0.25 12.77 -14.37
C PRO A 111 0.06 12.52 -15.85
N ASP A 112 1.29 12.12 -16.20
CA ASP A 112 1.68 11.87 -17.58
C ASP A 112 1.07 10.60 -18.18
N CYS A 113 0.91 9.53 -17.39
CA CYS A 113 0.17 8.33 -17.83
C CYS A 113 -1.33 8.61 -17.90
N LEU A 114 -1.85 9.47 -17.01
CA LEU A 114 -3.25 9.87 -17.02
C LEU A 114 -3.59 10.71 -18.27
N ARG A 115 -2.68 11.59 -18.71
CA ARG A 115 -2.82 12.33 -19.97
C ARG A 115 -2.92 11.38 -21.15
N GLU A 116 -1.97 10.45 -21.30
CA GLU A 116 -1.98 9.45 -22.39
C GLU A 116 -3.20 8.54 -22.36
N LEU A 117 -3.70 8.19 -21.16
CA LEU A 117 -4.92 7.38 -21.02
C LEU A 117 -6.13 8.01 -21.71
N PHE A 118 -6.17 9.34 -21.78
CA PHE A 118 -7.27 10.11 -22.35
C PHE A 118 -6.93 10.87 -23.63
N ASP A 119 -5.73 10.67 -24.18
CA ASP A 119 -5.29 11.26 -25.44
C ASP A 119 -5.65 10.33 -26.61
N PRO A 120 -6.59 10.71 -27.51
CA PRO A 120 -7.00 9.88 -28.64
C PRO A 120 -5.88 9.54 -29.63
N ASP A 121 -4.81 10.34 -29.66
CA ASP A 121 -3.67 10.14 -30.57
C ASP A 121 -2.58 9.24 -29.95
N ASP A 122 -2.68 8.92 -28.65
CA ASP A 122 -1.72 8.04 -27.97
C ASP A 122 -2.04 6.56 -28.21
N ARG A 123 -0.99 5.75 -28.40
CA ARG A 123 -1.10 4.28 -28.58
C ARG A 123 -1.70 3.54 -27.38
N ARG A 124 -1.73 4.16 -26.21
CA ARG A 124 -2.30 3.66 -24.96
C ARG A 124 -3.61 4.39 -24.60
N TYR A 125 -4.24 5.08 -25.55
CA TYR A 125 -5.57 5.65 -25.37
C TYR A 125 -6.52 4.60 -24.79
N ARG A 126 -7.10 4.93 -23.64
CA ARG A 126 -8.03 4.09 -22.86
C ARG A 126 -7.50 2.70 -22.49
N TYR A 127 -6.18 2.53 -22.41
CA TYR A 127 -5.58 1.25 -22.01
C TYR A 127 -5.60 1.06 -20.47
N PRO A 128 -6.32 0.05 -19.92
CA PRO A 128 -6.56 -0.06 -18.46
C PRO A 128 -5.34 -0.38 -17.59
N PHE A 129 -4.19 -0.68 -18.19
CA PHE A 129 -2.96 -1.07 -17.49
C PHE A 129 -1.77 -0.16 -17.80
N THR A 130 -2.01 1.01 -18.41
CA THR A 130 -0.93 1.97 -18.68
C THR A 130 -0.19 2.35 -17.39
N ASN A 131 1.14 2.34 -17.47
CA ASN A 131 2.04 2.71 -16.39
C ASN A 131 3.39 3.17 -16.97
N CYS A 132 4.24 3.70 -16.10
CA CYS A 132 5.64 4.01 -16.37
C CYS A 132 6.51 3.69 -15.14
N THR A 133 7.78 4.05 -15.19
CA THR A 133 8.73 3.89 -14.06
C THR A 133 8.28 4.63 -12.78
N ASN A 134 7.47 5.69 -12.92
CA ASN A 134 7.00 6.55 -11.82
C ASN A 134 5.61 6.20 -11.28
N CYS A 135 4.95 5.15 -11.78
CA CYS A 135 3.61 4.77 -11.28
C CYS A 135 3.27 3.28 -11.47
N GLY A 136 2.11 2.88 -10.95
CA GLY A 136 1.52 1.57 -11.18
C GLY A 136 1.92 0.51 -10.15
N PRO A 137 1.61 -0.77 -10.44
CA PRO A 137 1.88 -1.87 -9.52
C PRO A 137 3.38 -2.10 -9.32
N ARG A 138 3.74 -2.48 -8.09
CA ARG A 138 5.07 -2.94 -7.70
C ARG A 138 4.88 -4.17 -6.80
N PHE A 139 4.73 -3.95 -5.51
CA PHE A 139 4.62 -5.01 -4.50
C PHE A 139 3.57 -6.08 -4.82
N THR A 140 2.38 -5.69 -5.30
CA THR A 140 1.31 -6.63 -5.67
C THR A 140 1.63 -7.58 -6.83
N ILE A 141 2.64 -7.28 -7.64
CA ILE A 141 3.01 -8.07 -8.83
C ILE A 141 4.40 -8.70 -8.75
N ILE A 142 5.23 -8.31 -7.79
CA ILE A 142 6.58 -8.85 -7.61
C ILE A 142 6.47 -10.24 -6.98
N GLN A 143 6.99 -11.24 -7.68
CA GLN A 143 7.05 -12.61 -7.19
C GLN A 143 8.37 -12.89 -6.46
N ASP A 144 9.47 -12.27 -6.92
CA ASP A 144 10.81 -12.45 -6.38
C ASP A 144 11.73 -11.27 -6.77
N ILE A 145 12.90 -11.16 -6.14
CA ILE A 145 13.95 -10.17 -6.42
C ILE A 145 15.20 -10.82 -7.05
N PRO A 146 16.04 -10.09 -7.83
CA PRO A 146 15.96 -8.66 -8.16
C PRO A 146 14.74 -8.31 -9.00
N TYR A 147 14.23 -7.08 -8.87
CA TYR A 147 13.03 -6.62 -9.57
C TYR A 147 13.26 -6.57 -11.08
N ASP A 148 12.73 -7.57 -11.77
CA ASP A 148 12.81 -7.73 -13.22
C ASP A 148 11.55 -8.42 -13.74
N ARG A 149 11.15 -8.14 -14.98
CA ARG A 149 9.88 -8.57 -15.57
C ARG A 149 9.62 -10.08 -15.43
N PRO A 150 10.59 -11.01 -15.62
CA PRO A 150 10.37 -12.45 -15.46
C PRO A 150 10.01 -12.88 -14.04
N LYS A 151 10.33 -12.07 -13.02
CA LYS A 151 10.01 -12.30 -11.61
C LYS A 151 8.77 -11.51 -11.16
N THR A 152 7.88 -11.20 -12.10
CA THR A 152 6.63 -10.52 -11.83
C THR A 152 5.46 -11.23 -12.50
N THR A 153 4.23 -10.87 -12.15
CA THR A 153 3.02 -11.35 -12.85
C THR A 153 2.93 -10.87 -14.31
N MET A 154 3.86 -10.02 -14.76
CA MET A 154 3.99 -9.61 -16.16
C MET A 154 4.82 -10.58 -17.01
N ALA A 155 5.41 -11.62 -16.42
CA ALA A 155 6.23 -12.62 -17.12
C ALA A 155 5.48 -13.35 -18.24
N GLY A 156 4.16 -13.53 -18.09
CA GLY A 156 3.31 -14.15 -19.12
C GLY A 156 3.00 -13.25 -20.34
N PHE A 157 3.41 -11.98 -20.33
CA PHE A 157 3.09 -10.99 -21.36
C PHE A 157 4.35 -10.55 -22.12
N THR A 158 4.60 -11.15 -23.29
CA THR A 158 5.76 -10.80 -24.13
C THR A 158 5.60 -9.41 -24.75
N MET A 159 6.58 -8.54 -24.56
CA MET A 159 6.55 -7.16 -25.10
C MET A 159 6.46 -7.15 -26.63
N CYS A 160 5.57 -6.32 -27.19
CA CYS A 160 5.58 -6.04 -28.63
C CYS A 160 6.79 -5.17 -29.01
N PRO A 161 7.16 -5.09 -30.31
CA PRO A 161 8.31 -4.29 -30.76
C PRO A 161 8.30 -2.84 -30.26
N ASP A 162 7.13 -2.19 -30.27
CA ASP A 162 7.01 -0.80 -29.81
C ASP A 162 7.17 -0.65 -28.29
N CYS A 163 6.80 -1.66 -27.50
CA CYS A 163 7.05 -1.63 -26.04
C CYS A 163 8.51 -1.97 -25.74
N ALA A 164 9.14 -2.85 -26.51
CA ALA A 164 10.55 -3.17 -26.38
C ALA A 164 11.42 -1.95 -26.71
N ALA A 165 11.09 -1.20 -27.76
CA ALA A 165 11.80 0.04 -28.11
C ALA A 165 11.77 1.07 -26.97
N GLU A 166 10.60 1.35 -26.39
CA GLU A 166 10.50 2.25 -25.23
C GLU A 166 11.18 1.69 -23.97
N TYR A 167 11.22 0.37 -23.82
CA TYR A 167 11.87 -0.28 -22.67
C TYR A 167 13.39 -0.14 -22.73
N GLU A 168 13.96 -0.13 -23.93
CA GLU A 168 15.40 -0.07 -24.20
C GLU A 168 15.94 1.36 -24.39
N ASP A 169 15.10 2.34 -24.71
CA ASP A 169 15.50 3.74 -24.90
C ASP A 169 15.67 4.48 -23.56
N PRO A 170 16.90 4.88 -23.15
CA PRO A 170 17.16 5.58 -21.89
C PRO A 170 16.49 6.96 -21.78
N LEU A 171 16.07 7.55 -22.90
CA LEU A 171 15.38 8.83 -22.94
C LEU A 171 13.86 8.68 -22.85
N ASP A 172 13.32 7.46 -23.01
CA ASP A 172 11.90 7.21 -22.80
C ASP A 172 11.59 7.05 -21.30
N ARG A 173 10.47 7.60 -20.86
CA ARG A 173 9.99 7.49 -19.48
C ARG A 173 9.71 6.05 -19.05
N ARG A 174 9.56 5.13 -20.00
CA ARG A 174 9.33 3.69 -19.82
C ARG A 174 10.61 2.88 -19.94
N PHE A 175 11.77 3.51 -20.01
CA PHE A 175 13.05 2.83 -19.89
C PHE A 175 13.09 1.93 -18.66
N HIS A 176 13.29 0.63 -18.88
CA HIS A 176 13.28 -0.40 -17.83
C HIS A 176 12.02 -0.39 -16.93
N ALA A 177 10.88 0.09 -17.42
CA ALA A 177 9.59 -0.06 -16.76
C ALA A 177 9.15 -1.54 -16.85
N GLN A 178 9.47 -2.32 -15.82
CA GLN A 178 9.18 -3.77 -15.80
C GLN A 178 7.73 -4.13 -16.16
N PRO A 179 6.69 -3.38 -15.73
CA PRO A 179 5.31 -3.69 -16.08
C PRO A 179 4.81 -2.95 -17.33
N VAL A 180 5.70 -2.45 -18.19
CA VAL A 180 5.32 -1.78 -19.45
C VAL A 180 4.50 -2.72 -20.32
N ALA A 181 3.41 -2.21 -20.87
CA ALA A 181 2.57 -2.92 -21.82
C ALA A 181 1.72 -1.93 -22.62
N CYS A 182 1.00 -2.46 -23.62
CA CYS A 182 0.02 -1.73 -24.43
C CYS A 182 -1.15 -2.68 -24.78
N PRO A 183 -2.20 -2.20 -25.48
CA PRO A 183 -3.34 -3.04 -25.87
C PRO A 183 -2.96 -4.28 -26.70
N VAL A 184 -1.81 -4.29 -27.36
CA VAL A 184 -1.35 -5.42 -28.21
C VAL A 184 -0.72 -6.55 -27.40
N CYS A 185 0.18 -6.23 -26.46
CA CYS A 185 0.98 -7.22 -25.75
C CYS A 185 0.58 -7.43 -24.29
N GLY A 186 -0.25 -6.54 -23.75
CA GLY A 186 -0.52 -6.49 -22.33
C GLY A 186 -1.83 -7.14 -21.91
N PRO A 187 -2.10 -7.08 -20.59
CA PRO A 187 -3.32 -7.59 -20.00
C PRO A 187 -4.59 -7.00 -20.62
N GLN A 188 -5.67 -7.78 -20.59
CA GLN A 188 -6.98 -7.46 -21.13
C GLN A 188 -8.05 -7.55 -20.04
N ILE A 189 -9.06 -6.69 -20.16
CA ILE A 189 -10.25 -6.71 -19.30
C ILE A 189 -11.42 -7.41 -19.98
N TRP A 190 -12.27 -8.04 -19.17
CA TRP A 190 -13.59 -8.49 -19.58
C TRP A 190 -14.59 -8.39 -18.42
N VAL A 191 -15.87 -8.32 -18.75
CA VAL A 191 -16.97 -8.47 -17.81
C VAL A 191 -17.72 -9.77 -18.07
N GLU A 192 -18.10 -10.45 -17.01
CA GLU A 192 -18.95 -11.64 -17.02
C GLU A 192 -20.14 -11.42 -16.06
N GLN A 193 -21.34 -11.71 -16.54
CA GLN A 193 -22.56 -11.65 -15.71
C GLN A 193 -22.82 -13.01 -15.09
N CYS A 194 -23.29 -13.03 -13.85
CA CYS A 194 -23.76 -14.26 -13.22
C CYS A 194 -25.05 -14.71 -13.94
N GLY A 195 -25.12 -15.97 -14.37
CA GLY A 195 -26.36 -16.55 -14.89
C GLY A 195 -27.43 -16.68 -13.80
N GLU A 196 -28.68 -16.96 -14.21
CA GLU A 196 -29.74 -17.34 -13.27
C GLU A 196 -29.42 -18.71 -12.66
N GLY A 197 -28.67 -18.71 -11.55
CA GLY A 197 -28.33 -19.89 -10.76
C GLY A 197 -26.87 -19.88 -10.27
N PRO A 198 -26.56 -20.44 -9.09
CA PRO A 198 -25.25 -20.31 -8.44
C PRO A 198 -24.05 -20.95 -9.17
N HIS A 199 -24.23 -21.61 -10.32
CA HIS A 199 -23.15 -22.29 -11.05
C HIS A 199 -23.28 -22.25 -12.59
N ALA A 200 -24.10 -21.37 -13.17
CA ALA A 200 -24.16 -21.22 -14.62
C ALA A 200 -23.27 -20.04 -15.07
N PRO A 201 -22.05 -20.28 -15.61
CA PRO A 201 -21.35 -19.21 -16.30
C PRO A 201 -22.22 -18.77 -17.47
N SER A 202 -22.59 -17.49 -17.53
CA SER A 202 -23.11 -16.97 -18.78
C SER A 202 -21.93 -16.92 -19.75
N ASP A 203 -22.06 -17.54 -20.93
CA ASP A 203 -21.07 -17.43 -22.02
C ASP A 203 -20.96 -15.99 -22.57
N LEU A 204 -21.69 -15.03 -21.98
CA LEU A 204 -21.72 -13.62 -22.31
C LEU A 204 -20.52 -12.88 -21.69
N ARG A 205 -19.34 -13.09 -22.26
CA ARG A 205 -18.16 -12.27 -21.98
C ARG A 205 -18.11 -11.08 -22.92
N THR A 206 -17.94 -9.90 -22.35
CA THR A 206 -17.69 -8.67 -23.11
C THR A 206 -16.32 -8.13 -22.73
N SER A 207 -15.47 -7.82 -23.71
CA SER A 207 -14.06 -7.42 -23.48
C SER A 207 -13.77 -5.98 -23.92
N GLY A 208 -12.63 -5.45 -23.46
CA GLY A 208 -12.14 -4.11 -23.80
C GLY A 208 -13.07 -2.99 -23.32
N ASP A 209 -13.18 -1.91 -24.08
CA ASP A 209 -14.01 -0.75 -23.72
C ASP A 209 -15.49 -1.10 -23.50
N ARG A 210 -16.01 -2.09 -24.23
CA ARG A 210 -17.39 -2.55 -24.06
C ARG A 210 -17.62 -3.17 -22.67
N ALA A 211 -16.57 -3.72 -22.03
CA ALA A 211 -16.66 -4.23 -20.67
C ALA A 211 -16.89 -3.11 -19.65
N ILE A 212 -16.23 -1.96 -19.85
CA ILE A 212 -16.39 -0.76 -19.02
C ILE A 212 -17.82 -0.22 -19.17
N PHE A 213 -18.30 -0.08 -20.41
CA PHE A 213 -19.65 0.43 -20.66
C PHE A 213 -20.75 -0.49 -20.12
N MET A 214 -20.58 -1.81 -20.26
CA MET A 214 -21.49 -2.77 -19.64
C MET A 214 -21.47 -2.65 -18.11
N THR A 215 -20.30 -2.40 -17.51
CA THR A 215 -20.18 -2.14 -16.07
C THR A 215 -20.94 -0.87 -15.66
N HIS A 216 -20.88 0.20 -16.45
CA HIS A 216 -21.67 1.42 -16.19
C HIS A 216 -23.17 1.12 -16.19
N THR A 217 -23.67 0.40 -17.20
CA THR A 217 -25.07 0.00 -17.29
C THR A 217 -25.49 -0.81 -16.06
N LEU A 218 -24.70 -1.80 -15.65
CA LEU A 218 -25.02 -2.63 -14.49
C LEU A 218 -25.06 -1.84 -13.19
N LEU A 219 -24.10 -0.94 -12.96
CA LEU A 219 -24.09 -0.09 -11.78
C LEU A 219 -25.29 0.86 -11.77
N PHE A 220 -25.65 1.43 -12.93
CA PHE A 220 -26.82 2.31 -13.07
C PHE A 220 -28.14 1.56 -12.83
N GLU A 221 -28.22 0.30 -13.23
CA GLU A 221 -29.35 -0.60 -12.92
C GLU A 221 -29.41 -1.01 -11.43
N GLY A 222 -28.49 -0.53 -10.60
CA GLY A 222 -28.42 -0.83 -9.17
C GLY A 222 -27.84 -2.21 -8.84
N LYS A 223 -27.13 -2.83 -9.79
CA LYS A 223 -26.42 -4.10 -9.59
C LYS A 223 -25.12 -3.89 -8.81
N ILE A 224 -24.65 -4.98 -8.21
CA ILE A 224 -23.37 -5.06 -7.51
C ILE A 224 -22.36 -5.73 -8.45
N VAL A 225 -21.25 -5.06 -8.75
CA VAL A 225 -20.20 -5.58 -9.63
C VAL A 225 -18.93 -5.83 -8.82
N ALA A 226 -18.37 -7.03 -8.92
CA ALA A 226 -17.04 -7.32 -8.39
C ALA A 226 -15.97 -6.83 -9.39
N VAL A 227 -15.14 -5.87 -9.00
CA VAL A 227 -14.11 -5.27 -9.84
C VAL A 227 -12.74 -5.76 -9.39
N LYS A 228 -11.98 -6.42 -10.28
CA LYS A 228 -10.59 -6.79 -10.01
C LYS A 228 -9.73 -5.53 -10.00
N GLY A 229 -9.23 -5.17 -8.83
CA GLY A 229 -8.37 -4.02 -8.59
C GLY A 229 -6.88 -4.39 -8.67
N LEU A 230 -6.06 -3.60 -7.98
CA LEU A 230 -4.61 -3.79 -7.95
C LEU A 230 -4.15 -4.88 -6.96
N GLY A 231 -4.64 -4.80 -5.71
CA GLY A 231 -4.26 -5.72 -4.62
C GLY A 231 -5.34 -6.73 -4.23
N GLY A 232 -6.47 -6.75 -4.95
CA GLY A 232 -7.58 -7.66 -4.74
C GLY A 232 -8.85 -7.19 -5.45
N PHE A 233 -9.94 -7.92 -5.28
CA PHE A 233 -11.26 -7.56 -5.80
C PHE A 233 -11.99 -6.55 -4.90
N HIS A 234 -12.74 -5.62 -5.48
CA HIS A 234 -13.71 -4.77 -4.79
C HIS A 234 -15.13 -5.16 -5.15
N LEU A 235 -16.08 -5.01 -4.24
CA LEU A 235 -17.51 -4.97 -4.55
C LEU A 235 -17.92 -3.50 -4.75
N ALA A 236 -18.48 -3.22 -5.92
CA ALA A 236 -18.88 -1.91 -6.36
C ALA A 236 -20.39 -1.82 -6.61
N CYS A 237 -21.00 -0.72 -6.16
CA CYS A 237 -22.37 -0.33 -6.50
C CYS A 237 -22.49 1.21 -6.45
N ASP A 238 -23.56 1.75 -7.02
CA ASP A 238 -23.85 3.19 -6.93
C ASP A 238 -24.14 3.60 -5.48
N ALA A 239 -23.32 4.49 -4.92
CA ALA A 239 -23.44 4.97 -3.55
C ALA A 239 -24.61 5.95 -3.34
N LEU A 240 -25.21 6.45 -4.42
CA LEU A 240 -26.41 7.28 -4.39
C LEU A 240 -27.69 6.44 -4.38
N ASN A 241 -27.61 5.15 -4.73
CA ASN A 241 -28.73 4.23 -4.74
C ASN A 241 -28.84 3.47 -3.40
N ALA A 242 -29.71 3.97 -2.51
CA ALA A 242 -29.89 3.38 -1.18
C ALA A 242 -30.29 1.89 -1.21
N THR A 243 -31.07 1.47 -2.21
CA THR A 243 -31.47 0.06 -2.37
C THR A 243 -30.27 -0.82 -2.70
N ALA A 244 -29.39 -0.39 -3.61
CA ALA A 244 -28.19 -1.13 -3.98
C ALA A 244 -27.21 -1.23 -2.80
N VAL A 245 -27.05 -0.15 -2.02
CA VAL A 245 -26.19 -0.14 -0.82
C VAL A 245 -26.75 -1.07 0.27
N ALA A 246 -28.07 -1.03 0.51
CA ALA A 246 -28.73 -1.90 1.47
C ALA A 246 -28.61 -3.38 1.07
N GLU A 247 -28.79 -3.69 -0.22
CA GLU A 247 -28.62 -5.05 -0.75
C GLU A 247 -27.19 -5.55 -0.60
N LEU A 248 -26.19 -4.70 -0.87
CA LEU A 248 -24.79 -5.04 -0.64
C LEU A 248 -24.51 -5.36 0.84
N ARG A 249 -25.06 -4.58 1.78
CA ARG A 249 -24.95 -4.88 3.22
C ARG A 249 -25.57 -6.23 3.57
N ARG A 250 -26.77 -6.49 3.06
CA ARG A 250 -27.51 -7.74 3.30
C ARG A 250 -26.70 -8.94 2.82
N ARG A 251 -26.18 -8.90 1.59
CA ARG A 251 -25.36 -9.99 1.02
C ARG A 251 -24.05 -10.18 1.77
N LYS A 252 -23.36 -9.09 2.12
CA LYS A 252 -22.05 -9.11 2.80
C LYS A 252 -22.14 -9.41 4.31
N LEU A 253 -23.34 -9.49 4.89
CA LEU A 253 -23.57 -9.62 6.34
C LEU A 253 -22.88 -8.50 7.16
N ARG A 254 -22.82 -7.29 6.59
CA ARG A 254 -22.09 -6.15 7.17
C ARG A 254 -23.06 -5.08 7.62
N VAL A 255 -23.43 -5.13 8.91
CA VAL A 255 -24.47 -4.28 9.51
C VAL A 255 -24.06 -2.80 9.51
N ASP A 256 -23.09 -2.40 10.32
CA ASP A 256 -22.80 -0.97 10.54
C ASP A 256 -21.43 -0.50 10.01
N LYS A 257 -20.47 -1.40 9.78
CA LYS A 257 -19.10 -1.02 9.38
C LYS A 257 -19.15 -0.18 8.08
N PRO A 258 -18.65 1.07 8.07
CA PRO A 258 -18.78 1.98 6.94
C PRO A 258 -18.20 1.42 5.64
N PHE A 259 -18.82 1.71 4.50
CA PHE A 259 -18.24 1.44 3.19
C PHE A 259 -17.33 2.59 2.74
N ALA A 260 -16.22 2.24 2.09
CA ALA A 260 -15.40 3.22 1.41
C ALA A 260 -16.03 3.59 0.07
N LEU A 261 -15.86 4.84 -0.32
CA LEU A 261 -16.36 5.41 -1.56
C LEU A 261 -15.20 5.79 -2.47
N MET A 262 -15.36 5.57 -3.77
CA MET A 262 -14.50 6.17 -4.78
C MET A 262 -15.24 7.31 -5.48
N MET A 263 -14.57 8.45 -5.64
CA MET A 263 -15.07 9.64 -6.35
C MET A 263 -14.04 10.07 -7.39
N PRO A 264 -14.45 10.57 -8.57
CA PRO A 264 -13.54 10.79 -9.70
C PRO A 264 -12.47 11.85 -9.44
N ASP A 265 -12.81 12.89 -8.67
CA ASP A 265 -11.98 14.07 -8.45
C ASP A 265 -12.29 14.76 -7.12
N THR A 266 -11.40 15.66 -6.69
CA THR A 266 -11.56 16.41 -5.43
C THR A 266 -12.72 17.40 -5.46
N GLU A 267 -13.15 17.85 -6.63
CA GLU A 267 -14.33 18.69 -6.79
C GLU A 267 -15.61 17.94 -6.40
N THR A 268 -15.74 16.69 -6.86
CA THR A 268 -16.83 15.80 -6.46
C THR A 268 -16.77 15.51 -4.96
N VAL A 269 -15.58 15.30 -4.40
CA VAL A 269 -15.41 15.14 -2.95
C VAL A 269 -15.95 16.36 -2.19
N ARG A 270 -15.64 17.59 -2.63
CA ARG A 270 -16.12 18.82 -1.97
C ARG A 270 -17.64 19.00 -1.97
N ARG A 271 -18.34 18.40 -2.94
CA ARG A 271 -19.81 18.38 -2.99
C ARG A 271 -20.41 17.49 -1.91
N HIS A 272 -19.71 16.43 -1.50
CA HIS A 272 -20.21 15.44 -0.53
C HIS A 272 -19.60 15.56 0.87
N CYS A 273 -18.40 16.11 0.99
CA CYS A 273 -17.63 16.20 2.23
C CYS A 273 -17.08 17.61 2.47
N TYR A 274 -16.75 17.89 3.73
CA TYR A 274 -15.78 18.94 4.05
C TYR A 274 -14.38 18.42 3.74
N LEU A 275 -13.55 19.26 3.12
CA LEU A 275 -12.22 18.89 2.68
C LEU A 275 -11.27 20.06 2.90
N ASP A 276 -10.32 19.90 3.82
CA ASP A 276 -9.24 20.86 4.00
C ASP A 276 -8.02 20.54 3.12
N GLU A 277 -6.93 21.30 3.29
CA GLU A 277 -5.74 21.14 2.45
C GLU A 277 -4.96 19.86 2.77
N THR A 278 -4.81 19.48 4.05
CA THR A 278 -4.14 18.24 4.45
C THR A 278 -4.90 17.02 3.91
N GLU A 279 -6.22 17.01 4.06
CA GLU A 279 -7.08 15.94 3.55
C GLU A 279 -7.04 15.84 2.03
N LYS A 280 -7.00 16.99 1.34
CA LYS A 280 -6.82 17.05 -0.13
C LYS A 280 -5.47 16.46 -0.53
N GLN A 281 -4.38 16.86 0.13
CA GLN A 281 -3.04 16.33 -0.13
C GLN A 281 -2.98 14.81 0.08
N LEU A 282 -3.62 14.29 1.13
CA LEU A 282 -3.71 12.85 1.36
C LEU A 282 -4.46 12.14 0.22
N LEU A 283 -5.61 12.66 -0.25
CA LEU A 283 -6.36 12.10 -1.39
C LEU A 283 -5.58 12.14 -2.72
N GLU A 284 -4.84 13.22 -2.95
CA GLU A 284 -4.08 13.47 -4.18
C GLU A 284 -2.69 12.81 -4.16
N SER A 285 -2.26 12.31 -3.00
CA SER A 285 -0.98 11.61 -2.83
C SER A 285 -0.84 10.43 -3.79
N PRO A 286 0.39 10.06 -4.21
CA PRO A 286 0.64 8.87 -5.01
C PRO A 286 0.07 7.59 -4.39
N GLN A 287 -0.03 7.53 -3.06
CA GLN A 287 -0.56 6.38 -2.33
C GLN A 287 -2.08 6.21 -2.50
N ARG A 288 -2.82 7.28 -2.80
CA ARG A 288 -4.29 7.27 -2.99
C ARG A 288 -5.03 6.46 -1.90
N PRO A 289 -4.83 6.76 -0.60
CA PRO A 289 -5.52 6.06 0.49
C PRO A 289 -7.01 6.42 0.53
N ILE A 290 -7.77 5.64 1.31
CA ILE A 290 -9.08 6.05 1.78
C ILE A 290 -8.87 7.07 2.90
N VAL A 291 -9.34 8.30 2.71
CA VAL A 291 -9.32 9.37 3.71
C VAL A 291 -10.68 9.44 4.39
N VAL A 292 -10.70 9.42 5.73
CA VAL A 292 -11.94 9.58 6.51
C VAL A 292 -12.30 11.06 6.60
N LEU A 293 -13.39 11.45 5.93
CA LEU A 293 -13.83 12.84 5.80
C LEU A 293 -15.17 13.06 6.47
N ARG A 294 -15.39 14.29 6.95
CA ARG A 294 -16.70 14.69 7.48
C ARG A 294 -17.69 14.90 6.34
N ARG A 295 -18.81 14.21 6.39
CA ARG A 295 -19.90 14.28 5.40
C ARG A 295 -20.66 15.61 5.52
N ARG A 296 -21.08 16.18 4.39
CA ARG A 296 -22.06 17.28 4.32
C ARG A 296 -23.48 16.75 4.53
N LEU A 297 -24.30 17.50 5.27
CA LEU A 297 -25.66 17.08 5.63
C LEU A 297 -26.55 16.86 4.38
N GLU A 298 -26.44 17.77 3.43
CA GLU A 298 -27.12 17.77 2.12
C GLU A 298 -26.56 16.79 1.08
N SER A 299 -25.50 16.03 1.40
CA SER A 299 -24.95 15.04 0.47
C SER A 299 -25.99 13.95 0.14
N PRO A 300 -26.26 13.67 -1.15
CA PRO A 300 -27.23 12.63 -1.56
C PRO A 300 -26.71 11.20 -1.40
N VAL A 301 -25.46 11.00 -0.97
CA VAL A 301 -24.91 9.66 -0.66
C VAL A 301 -25.83 8.93 0.31
N ALA A 302 -26.18 7.68 0.02
CA ALA A 302 -27.07 6.88 0.87
C ALA A 302 -26.58 6.85 2.33
N ARG A 303 -27.50 6.97 3.29
CA ARG A 303 -27.15 6.98 4.74
C ARG A 303 -26.59 5.63 5.17
N GLU A 304 -27.03 4.59 4.49
CA GLU A 304 -26.60 3.20 4.59
C GLU A 304 -25.12 3.03 4.25
N VAL A 305 -24.45 3.98 3.57
CA VAL A 305 -22.99 3.88 3.36
C VAL A 305 -22.23 3.87 4.70
N ALA A 306 -22.66 4.67 5.66
CA ALA A 306 -22.06 4.75 6.99
C ALA A 306 -23.15 5.02 8.06
N PRO A 307 -23.92 3.99 8.45
CA PRO A 307 -25.02 4.13 9.41
C PRO A 307 -24.54 4.73 10.74
N GLY A 308 -25.24 5.76 11.22
CA GLY A 308 -24.92 6.41 12.49
C GLY A 308 -23.60 7.19 12.53
N GLN A 309 -22.92 7.36 11.39
CA GLN A 309 -21.66 8.11 11.31
C GLN A 309 -21.86 9.44 10.57
N ASP A 310 -21.15 10.46 11.04
CA ASP A 310 -21.01 11.77 10.39
C ASP A 310 -19.78 11.85 9.48
N THR A 311 -19.00 10.78 9.41
CA THR A 311 -17.84 10.64 8.53
C THR A 311 -18.03 9.51 7.52
N ILE A 312 -17.40 9.67 6.34
CA ILE A 312 -17.34 8.66 5.29
C ILE A 312 -15.90 8.50 4.80
N GLY A 313 -15.50 7.28 4.45
CA GLY A 313 -14.20 7.01 3.86
C GLY A 313 -14.25 7.26 2.35
N VAL A 314 -13.37 8.13 1.84
CA VAL A 314 -13.33 8.50 0.42
C VAL A 314 -11.93 8.25 -0.14
N MET A 315 -11.83 7.66 -1.33
CA MET A 315 -10.60 7.55 -2.11
C MET A 315 -10.80 8.08 -3.53
N LEU A 316 -9.71 8.45 -4.19
CA LEU A 316 -9.70 8.82 -5.60
C LEU A 316 -9.24 7.61 -6.46
N PRO A 317 -9.59 7.57 -7.77
CA PRO A 317 -9.06 6.60 -8.70
C PRO A 317 -7.54 6.50 -8.64
N TYR A 318 -7.04 5.27 -8.59
CA TYR A 318 -5.61 4.99 -8.48
C TYR A 318 -5.08 4.02 -9.54
N THR A 319 -5.93 3.39 -10.35
CA THR A 319 -5.51 2.60 -11.52
C THR A 319 -6.14 3.20 -12.77
N PRO A 320 -5.58 2.95 -13.97
CA PRO A 320 -6.20 3.43 -15.20
C PRO A 320 -7.61 2.87 -15.38
N LEU A 321 -7.85 1.61 -14.98
CA LEU A 321 -9.18 1.02 -14.95
C LEU A 321 -10.16 1.84 -14.10
N HIS A 322 -9.77 2.28 -12.90
CA HIS A 322 -10.63 3.13 -12.06
C HIS A 322 -10.96 4.46 -12.75
N PHE A 323 -9.98 5.11 -13.39
CA PHE A 323 -10.24 6.34 -14.15
C PHE A 323 -11.22 6.09 -15.30
N LEU A 324 -11.08 4.96 -16.02
CA LEU A 324 -11.98 4.60 -17.11
C LEU A 324 -13.41 4.28 -16.64
N LEU A 325 -13.59 3.74 -15.43
CA LEU A 325 -14.92 3.51 -14.83
C LEU A 325 -15.69 4.80 -14.50
N PHE A 326 -15.01 5.95 -14.44
CA PHE A 326 -15.65 7.27 -14.32
C PHE A 326 -15.66 8.04 -15.65
N ALA A 327 -14.96 7.54 -16.68
CA ALA A 327 -14.80 8.25 -17.93
C ALA A 327 -16.00 8.05 -18.85
N PRO A 328 -16.44 9.08 -19.59
CA PRO A 328 -17.49 8.93 -20.57
C PRO A 328 -17.11 7.96 -21.69
N ALA A 329 -18.12 7.34 -22.29
CA ALA A 329 -17.94 6.58 -23.51
C ALA A 329 -17.48 7.50 -24.66
N PRO A 330 -16.47 7.10 -25.45
CA PRO A 330 -16.02 7.87 -26.60
C PRO A 330 -17.10 7.87 -27.70
N GLY A 331 -17.04 8.86 -28.60
CA GLY A 331 -17.93 8.92 -29.77
C GLY A 331 -19.36 9.39 -29.46
N GLY A 332 -19.61 9.99 -28.30
CA GLY A 332 -20.89 10.64 -27.97
C GLY A 332 -22.01 9.67 -27.58
N VAL A 333 -21.68 8.44 -27.18
CA VAL A 333 -22.66 7.49 -26.66
C VAL A 333 -23.10 7.93 -25.26
N ASP A 334 -24.40 8.18 -25.09
CA ASP A 334 -24.97 8.63 -23.82
C ASP A 334 -25.24 7.43 -22.89
N ILE A 335 -24.19 7.02 -22.17
CA ILE A 335 -24.28 6.02 -21.09
C ILE A 335 -24.08 6.77 -19.77
N PRO A 336 -25.01 6.66 -18.79
CA PRO A 336 -24.81 7.25 -17.48
C PRO A 336 -23.56 6.69 -16.81
N GLN A 337 -22.61 7.58 -16.45
CA GLN A 337 -21.42 7.19 -15.69
C GLN A 337 -21.74 7.25 -14.19
N PRO A 338 -21.16 6.37 -13.37
CA PRO A 338 -21.21 6.53 -11.94
C PRO A 338 -20.50 7.83 -11.52
N THR A 339 -20.98 8.48 -10.47
CA THR A 339 -20.35 9.69 -9.90
C THR A 339 -19.78 9.45 -8.50
N VAL A 340 -20.37 8.51 -7.76
CA VAL A 340 -19.88 8.03 -6.47
C VAL A 340 -20.11 6.53 -6.40
N MET A 341 -19.05 5.75 -6.28
CA MET A 341 -19.14 4.29 -6.17
C MET A 341 -18.78 3.84 -4.77
N VAL A 342 -19.53 2.90 -4.21
CA VAL A 342 -19.01 2.07 -3.11
C VAL A 342 -17.84 1.25 -3.67
N MET A 343 -16.75 1.15 -2.92
CA MET A 343 -15.61 0.30 -3.24
C MET A 343 -15.15 -0.38 -1.95
N THR A 344 -15.82 -1.47 -1.59
CA THR A 344 -15.46 -2.28 -0.41
C THR A 344 -14.71 -3.53 -0.81
N SER A 345 -13.91 -4.11 0.08
CA SER A 345 -13.19 -5.36 -0.17
C SER A 345 -14.11 -6.49 -0.70
N GLY A 346 -13.64 -7.25 -1.68
CA GLY A 346 -14.32 -8.38 -2.28
C GLY A 346 -14.09 -9.64 -1.46
N ASN A 347 -14.81 -9.74 -0.35
CA ASN A 347 -14.78 -10.84 0.60
C ASN A 347 -16.11 -10.93 1.35
N LEU A 348 -16.39 -12.11 1.91
CA LEU A 348 -17.32 -12.22 3.02
C LEU A 348 -16.70 -11.51 4.24
N SER A 349 -17.53 -11.03 5.18
CA SER A 349 -17.03 -10.30 6.36
C SER A 349 -15.93 -11.10 7.08
N GLU A 350 -14.84 -10.42 7.47
CA GLU A 350 -13.70 -10.97 8.24
C GLU A 350 -12.80 -11.99 7.53
N GLU A 351 -13.11 -12.39 6.30
CA GLU A 351 -12.17 -13.16 5.48
C GLU A 351 -11.19 -12.24 4.75
N PRO A 352 -10.05 -12.74 4.24
CA PRO A 352 -9.19 -11.92 3.41
C PRO A 352 -9.77 -11.64 2.02
N ILE A 353 -9.42 -10.50 1.42
CA ILE A 353 -9.84 -10.10 0.07
C ILE A 353 -9.41 -11.14 -0.98
N ALA A 354 -10.33 -11.51 -1.88
CA ALA A 354 -10.03 -12.41 -3.00
C ALA A 354 -9.07 -11.73 -3.99
N THR A 355 -8.15 -12.50 -4.57
CA THR A 355 -7.15 -11.99 -5.54
C THR A 355 -7.21 -12.73 -6.88
N GLN A 356 -7.58 -14.01 -6.87
CA GLN A 356 -7.64 -14.84 -8.08
C GLN A 356 -9.02 -14.81 -8.73
N ASN A 357 -9.05 -14.93 -10.06
CA ASN A 357 -10.32 -14.91 -10.82
C ASN A 357 -11.22 -16.11 -10.48
N GLY A 358 -10.64 -17.30 -10.27
CA GLY A 358 -11.40 -18.50 -9.87
C GLY A 358 -11.99 -18.34 -8.46
N GLU A 359 -11.15 -17.97 -7.50
CA GLU A 359 -11.54 -17.67 -6.13
C GLU A 359 -12.68 -16.64 -6.05
N ALA A 360 -12.58 -15.55 -6.83
CA ALA A 360 -13.61 -14.51 -6.86
C ALA A 360 -14.97 -15.06 -7.33
N ARG A 361 -14.99 -15.92 -8.35
CA ARG A 361 -16.24 -16.56 -8.82
C ARG A 361 -16.88 -17.40 -7.73
N GLU A 362 -16.08 -18.18 -7.01
CA GLU A 362 -16.59 -19.08 -5.98
C GLU A 362 -17.06 -18.31 -4.75
N ARG A 363 -16.22 -17.43 -4.20
CA ARG A 363 -16.48 -16.74 -2.93
C ARG A 363 -17.44 -15.56 -3.06
N LEU A 364 -17.48 -14.90 -4.22
CA LEU A 364 -18.28 -13.68 -4.41
C LEU A 364 -19.54 -13.89 -5.26
N ALA A 365 -19.83 -15.10 -5.76
CA ALA A 365 -21.05 -15.37 -6.53
C ALA A 365 -22.34 -15.04 -5.77
N GLY A 366 -22.35 -15.20 -4.43
CA GLY A 366 -23.49 -14.81 -3.60
C GLY A 366 -23.56 -13.30 -3.30
N LEU A 367 -22.53 -12.53 -3.67
CA LEU A 367 -22.37 -11.12 -3.33
C LEU A 367 -22.55 -10.21 -4.56
N ALA A 368 -21.95 -10.57 -5.69
CA ALA A 368 -21.94 -9.79 -6.92
C ALA A 368 -22.90 -10.35 -7.97
N ASP A 369 -23.50 -9.46 -8.76
CA ASP A 369 -24.32 -9.81 -9.92
C ASP A 369 -23.45 -9.98 -11.19
N ALA A 370 -22.27 -9.36 -11.22
CA ALA A 370 -21.31 -9.46 -12.33
C ALA A 370 -19.87 -9.27 -11.84
N PHE A 371 -18.91 -9.62 -12.68
CA PHE A 371 -17.49 -9.50 -12.41
C PHE A 371 -16.76 -8.80 -13.55
N LEU A 372 -16.10 -7.68 -13.26
CA LEU A 372 -15.14 -7.02 -14.13
C LEU A 372 -13.74 -7.52 -13.78
N MET A 373 -13.15 -8.34 -14.63
CA MET A 373 -11.90 -9.05 -14.40
C MET A 373 -10.81 -8.67 -15.40
N HIS A 374 -9.59 -9.12 -15.10
CA HIS A 374 -8.47 -9.12 -16.02
C HIS A 374 -7.52 -10.30 -15.83
N ASP A 375 -6.68 -10.53 -16.81
CA ASP A 375 -5.72 -11.65 -16.92
C ASP A 375 -4.34 -11.34 -16.32
N ARG A 376 -4.09 -10.11 -15.84
CA ARG A 376 -2.94 -9.88 -14.94
C ARG A 376 -3.20 -10.47 -13.56
N ASP A 377 -2.34 -11.37 -13.11
CA ASP A 377 -2.42 -11.91 -11.76
C ASP A 377 -2.01 -10.90 -10.69
N ILE A 378 -2.59 -11.07 -9.51
CA ILE A 378 -2.25 -10.35 -8.28
C ILE A 378 -1.50 -11.37 -7.42
N HIS A 379 -0.19 -11.19 -7.29
CA HIS A 379 0.65 -12.12 -6.52
C HIS A 379 0.45 -11.89 -5.02
N THR A 380 0.57 -10.63 -4.60
CA THR A 380 0.47 -10.26 -3.19
C THR A 380 -0.81 -9.49 -2.95
N ARG A 381 -1.61 -10.01 -2.02
CA ARG A 381 -2.80 -9.33 -1.51
C ARG A 381 -2.42 -7.98 -0.91
N CYS A 382 -3.23 -6.95 -1.15
CA CYS A 382 -3.00 -5.66 -0.54
C CYS A 382 -4.31 -4.87 -0.43
N ASP A 383 -4.87 -4.79 0.79
CA ASP A 383 -6.03 -3.97 1.09
C ASP A 383 -5.74 -2.48 0.88
N ASP A 384 -6.78 -1.68 0.66
CA ASP A 384 -6.65 -0.23 0.65
C ASP A 384 -6.31 0.31 2.04
N SER A 385 -5.28 1.18 2.08
CA SER A 385 -4.92 1.92 3.28
C SER A 385 -6.01 2.92 3.66
N VAL A 386 -6.16 3.14 4.96
CA VAL A 386 -7.14 4.08 5.52
C VAL A 386 -6.41 5.07 6.42
N VAL A 387 -6.61 6.35 6.18
CA VAL A 387 -5.98 7.44 6.93
C VAL A 387 -7.02 8.44 7.41
N ARG A 388 -6.70 9.16 8.49
CA ARG A 388 -7.48 10.28 8.98
C ARG A 388 -6.53 11.44 9.26
N ALA A 389 -6.87 12.64 8.82
CA ALA A 389 -6.12 13.82 9.21
C ALA A 389 -6.43 14.18 10.67
N VAL A 390 -5.40 14.32 11.50
CA VAL A 390 -5.49 14.69 12.91
C VAL A 390 -4.61 15.91 13.17
N THR A 391 -5.00 16.75 14.12
CA THR A 391 -4.16 17.87 14.56
C THR A 391 -3.16 17.33 15.57
N ALA A 392 -1.87 17.41 15.26
CA ALA A 392 -0.83 17.11 16.24
C ALA A 392 -0.89 18.14 17.39
N PRO A 393 -0.53 17.80 18.63
CA PRO A 393 -0.35 18.80 19.67
C PRO A 393 0.70 19.84 19.23
N GLY A 394 0.45 21.13 19.48
CA GLY A 394 1.44 22.16 19.21
C GLY A 394 2.71 21.97 20.05
N SER A 395 3.86 22.39 19.52
CA SER A 395 5.08 22.51 20.31
C SER A 395 5.20 23.93 20.89
N PRO A 396 6.07 24.17 21.87
CA PRO A 396 6.37 25.53 22.34
C PRO A 396 6.80 26.49 21.21
N GLU A 397 7.40 25.93 20.14
CA GLU A 397 7.88 26.67 18.95
C GLU A 397 6.80 26.79 17.86
N LYS A 398 5.84 25.86 17.79
CA LYS A 398 4.69 25.87 16.88
C LYS A 398 3.39 25.64 17.68
N PRO A 399 2.81 26.70 18.27
CA PRO A 399 1.68 26.57 19.19
C PRO A 399 0.39 26.12 18.51
N THR A 400 0.22 26.39 17.21
CA THR A 400 -0.83 25.79 16.39
C THR A 400 -0.29 24.48 15.81
N GLY A 401 -0.79 23.35 16.30
CA GLY A 401 -0.44 22.04 15.80
C GLY A 401 -0.68 21.90 14.30
N GLU A 402 0.28 21.28 13.61
CA GLU A 402 0.14 20.92 12.20
C GLU A 402 -0.85 19.75 12.05
N ARG A 403 -1.72 19.80 11.04
CA ARG A 403 -2.55 18.64 10.72
C ARG A 403 -1.72 17.66 9.89
N GLN A 404 -1.72 16.41 10.31
CA GLN A 404 -1.01 15.33 9.63
C GLN A 404 -1.91 14.10 9.46
N GLY A 405 -1.57 13.23 8.52
CA GLY A 405 -2.26 11.95 8.34
C GLY A 405 -1.88 10.94 9.43
N MET A 406 -2.87 10.34 10.07
CA MET A 406 -2.72 9.20 10.97
C MET A 406 -3.26 7.94 10.30
N TYR A 407 -2.49 6.86 10.33
CA TYR A 407 -2.92 5.58 9.82
C TYR A 407 -4.00 4.96 10.71
N LEU A 408 -5.11 4.59 10.11
CA LEU A 408 -6.08 3.64 10.69
C LEU A 408 -5.85 2.23 10.14
N ARG A 409 -5.32 2.14 8.92
CA ARG A 409 -4.85 0.92 8.28
C ARG A 409 -3.70 1.27 7.34
N ARG A 410 -2.56 0.61 7.52
CA ARG A 410 -1.39 0.71 6.65
C ARG A 410 -1.29 -0.53 5.75
N SER A 411 -1.41 -0.33 4.44
CA SER A 411 -1.43 -1.40 3.43
C SER A 411 -1.02 -0.83 2.07
N ARG A 412 -1.87 -0.87 1.03
CA ARG A 412 -1.56 -0.36 -0.33
C ARG A 412 -1.08 1.08 -0.31
N GLY A 413 -0.04 1.39 -1.08
CA GLY A 413 0.58 2.71 -1.10
C GLY A 413 1.71 2.87 -0.09
N TYR A 414 1.74 2.07 0.97
CA TYR A 414 2.73 2.22 2.05
C TYR A 414 3.54 0.95 2.25
N ALA A 415 2.89 -0.21 2.36
CA ALA A 415 3.57 -1.50 2.38
C ALA A 415 4.12 -1.83 0.97
N PRO A 416 5.34 -2.38 0.87
CA PRO A 416 6.17 -2.92 1.94
C PRO A 416 7.29 -1.95 2.37
N GLY A 417 7.11 -0.64 2.14
CA GLY A 417 8.09 0.36 2.52
C GLY A 417 8.47 0.24 4.01
N PRO A 418 9.75 0.32 4.39
CA PRO A 418 10.14 0.12 5.78
C PRO A 418 9.90 1.36 6.64
N VAL A 419 9.78 1.14 7.95
CA VAL A 419 10.05 2.17 8.96
C VAL A 419 11.55 2.15 9.23
N GLN A 420 12.20 3.31 9.16
CA GLN A 420 13.63 3.43 9.49
C GLN A 420 13.77 3.57 11.00
N LEU A 421 14.61 2.72 11.60
CA LEU A 421 14.83 2.68 13.03
C LEU A 421 16.05 3.53 13.41
N PRO A 422 16.04 4.16 14.61
CA PRO A 422 17.16 4.94 15.10
C PRO A 422 18.34 4.07 15.59
N PHE A 423 18.19 2.75 15.55
CA PHE A 423 19.17 1.74 15.93
C PHE A 423 19.10 0.56 14.96
N GLU A 424 20.08 -0.35 15.06
CA GLU A 424 20.17 -1.55 14.24
C GLU A 424 19.72 -2.77 15.06
N PRO A 425 18.45 -3.21 14.96
CA PRO A 425 18.00 -4.43 15.63
C PRO A 425 18.60 -5.70 14.99
N PRO A 426 18.64 -6.82 15.74
CA PRO A 426 18.81 -8.13 15.12
C PRO A 426 17.65 -8.42 14.17
N SER A 427 17.85 -9.34 13.21
CA SER A 427 16.79 -9.81 12.33
C SER A 427 15.74 -10.60 13.12
N ILE A 428 14.57 -10.02 13.38
CA ILE A 428 13.50 -10.65 14.16
C ILE A 428 12.20 -10.67 13.38
N LEU A 429 11.32 -11.61 13.72
CA LEU A 429 9.92 -11.60 13.30
C LEU A 429 9.05 -11.23 14.50
N ALA A 430 8.39 -10.07 14.44
CA ALA A 430 7.33 -9.70 15.37
C ALA A 430 5.96 -10.06 14.76
N THR A 431 5.21 -10.95 15.42
CA THR A 431 3.96 -11.49 14.85
C THR A 431 2.75 -10.59 15.04
N GLY A 432 2.83 -9.58 15.90
CA GLY A 432 1.72 -8.65 16.19
C GLY A 432 0.62 -9.24 17.09
N GLY A 433 -0.50 -8.51 17.21
CA GLY A 433 -1.69 -8.94 17.97
C GLY A 433 -2.74 -9.67 17.11
N GLU A 434 -3.90 -10.00 17.68
CA GLU A 434 -4.96 -10.74 16.98
C GLU A 434 -5.75 -9.86 16.00
N LEU A 435 -6.18 -8.68 16.44
CA LEU A 435 -7.07 -7.80 15.69
C LEU A 435 -6.29 -6.83 14.83
N LYS A 436 -6.74 -6.62 13.58
CA LYS A 436 -6.08 -5.77 12.57
C LYS A 436 -4.58 -6.06 12.45
N ASN A 437 -4.22 -7.33 12.47
CA ASN A 437 -2.84 -7.81 12.50
C ASN A 437 -2.01 -7.25 11.34
N ALA A 438 -0.76 -6.94 11.66
CA ALA A 438 0.35 -6.80 10.73
C ALA A 438 1.60 -7.34 11.44
N PHE A 439 2.35 -8.21 10.77
CA PHE A 439 3.65 -8.67 11.28
C PHE A 439 4.76 -7.71 10.85
N CYS A 440 5.91 -7.77 11.53
CA CYS A 440 7.08 -6.99 11.18
C CYS A 440 8.32 -7.87 11.12
N LEU A 441 9.13 -7.68 10.10
CA LEU A 441 10.48 -8.24 10.02
C LEU A 441 11.50 -7.12 10.09
N THR A 442 12.56 -7.31 10.88
CA THR A 442 13.65 -6.33 10.95
C THR A 442 14.88 -6.81 10.19
N ARG A 443 15.62 -5.86 9.64
CA ARG A 443 16.94 -6.08 9.07
C ARG A 443 17.68 -4.75 8.97
N ASP A 444 18.95 -4.75 9.35
CA ASP A 444 19.78 -3.55 9.47
C ASP A 444 18.99 -2.47 10.25
N ARG A 445 18.84 -1.26 9.71
CA ARG A 445 18.04 -0.19 10.33
C ARG A 445 16.59 -0.12 9.86
N TYR A 446 16.05 -1.21 9.32
CA TYR A 446 14.70 -1.21 8.74
C TYR A 446 13.77 -2.18 9.47
N ALA A 447 12.55 -1.71 9.72
CA ALA A 447 11.40 -2.49 10.15
C ALA A 447 10.40 -2.60 9.00
N PHE A 448 10.33 -3.77 8.35
CA PHE A 448 9.40 -4.11 7.27
C PHE A 448 8.07 -4.54 7.87
N LEU A 449 7.21 -3.57 8.14
CA LEU A 449 5.82 -3.86 8.54
C LEU A 449 5.03 -4.35 7.33
N SER A 450 4.34 -5.47 7.50
CA SER A 450 3.51 -6.07 6.47
C SER A 450 2.37 -5.15 6.03
N HIS A 451 1.73 -5.50 4.93
CA HIS A 451 0.39 -4.98 4.65
C HIS A 451 -0.58 -5.50 5.73
N HIS A 452 -1.74 -4.86 5.84
CA HIS A 452 -2.79 -5.28 6.76
C HIS A 452 -3.26 -6.71 6.44
N ILE A 453 -3.11 -7.61 7.41
CA ILE A 453 -3.52 -9.01 7.28
C ILE A 453 -5.01 -9.16 7.60
N GLY A 454 -5.47 -8.50 8.67
CA GLY A 454 -6.85 -8.55 9.13
C GLY A 454 -6.98 -9.10 10.55
N ASP A 455 -8.19 -9.48 10.91
CA ASP A 455 -8.49 -10.05 12.22
C ASP A 455 -8.17 -11.55 12.16
N MET A 456 -7.22 -12.02 12.99
CA MET A 456 -6.68 -13.38 13.00
C MET A 456 -7.63 -14.39 13.63
N GLU A 457 -8.89 -14.43 13.19
CA GLU A 457 -9.96 -15.22 13.83
C GLU A 457 -10.34 -16.50 13.07
N ASN A 458 -9.81 -16.69 11.85
CA ASN A 458 -10.16 -17.80 10.97
C ASN A 458 -8.93 -18.38 10.25
N PHE A 459 -9.11 -19.59 9.71
CA PHE A 459 -8.04 -20.34 9.04
C PHE A 459 -7.54 -19.64 7.79
N GLU A 460 -8.42 -18.99 7.02
CA GLU A 460 -8.09 -18.27 5.81
C GLU A 460 -7.13 -17.10 6.08
N THR A 461 -7.36 -16.37 7.18
CA THR A 461 -6.50 -15.26 7.61
C THR A 461 -5.18 -15.76 8.17
N LEU A 462 -5.20 -16.85 8.95
CA LEU A 462 -3.96 -17.51 9.41
C LEU A 462 -3.09 -17.97 8.23
N ARG A 463 -3.68 -18.64 7.24
CA ARG A 463 -2.93 -19.10 6.06
C ARG A 463 -2.34 -17.92 5.28
N SER A 464 -3.09 -16.84 5.15
CA SER A 464 -2.58 -15.59 4.57
C SER A 464 -1.42 -14.99 5.35
N PHE A 465 -1.49 -15.05 6.67
CA PHE A 465 -0.44 -14.54 7.54
C PHE A 465 0.85 -15.33 7.31
N GLU A 466 0.77 -16.66 7.32
CA GLU A 466 1.91 -17.56 7.10
C GLU A 466 2.54 -17.36 5.72
N GLU A 467 1.71 -17.36 4.66
CA GLU A 467 2.15 -17.06 3.28
C GLU A 467 2.83 -15.68 3.19
N GLY A 468 2.29 -14.68 3.90
CA GLY A 468 2.84 -13.34 3.97
C GLY A 468 4.20 -13.30 4.65
N VAL A 469 4.36 -13.96 5.80
CA VAL A 469 5.64 -14.03 6.53
C VAL A 469 6.70 -14.66 5.65
N GLU A 470 6.42 -15.82 5.05
CA GLU A 470 7.37 -16.49 4.15
C GLU A 470 7.73 -15.62 2.94
N HIS A 471 6.74 -14.92 2.37
CA HIS A 471 6.98 -14.03 1.25
C HIS A 471 7.92 -12.88 1.65
N PHE A 472 7.71 -12.21 2.79
CA PHE A 472 8.60 -11.13 3.24
C PHE A 472 10.00 -11.62 3.61
N GLU A 473 10.12 -12.80 4.23
CA GLU A 473 11.43 -13.41 4.54
C GLU A 473 12.23 -13.65 3.26
N ARG A 474 11.60 -14.21 2.22
CA ARG A 474 12.24 -14.37 0.90
C ARG A 474 12.56 -13.03 0.25
N LEU A 475 11.60 -12.11 0.24
CA LEU A 475 11.68 -10.83 -0.46
C LEU A 475 12.77 -9.91 0.09
N PHE A 476 12.95 -9.89 1.41
CA PHE A 476 13.97 -9.07 2.07
C PHE A 476 15.20 -9.87 2.51
N ARG A 477 15.26 -11.16 2.14
CA ARG A 477 16.33 -12.10 2.50
C ARG A 477 16.59 -12.10 4.02
N ILE A 478 15.53 -12.18 4.80
CA ILE A 478 15.56 -12.13 6.26
C ILE A 478 15.41 -13.54 6.81
N GLN A 479 16.36 -13.94 7.65
CA GLN A 479 16.25 -15.14 8.48
C GLN A 479 16.12 -14.69 9.94
N PRO A 480 14.93 -14.79 10.55
CA PRO A 480 14.74 -14.37 11.93
C PRO A 480 15.62 -15.17 12.90
N VAL A 481 16.34 -14.47 13.77
CA VAL A 481 17.13 -15.06 14.87
C VAL A 481 16.37 -15.02 16.20
N ALA A 482 15.23 -14.32 16.25
CA ALA A 482 14.29 -14.34 17.37
C ALA A 482 12.87 -14.03 16.89
N LEU A 483 11.88 -14.45 17.67
CA LEU A 483 10.47 -14.20 17.44
C LEU A 483 9.92 -13.31 18.58
N ALA A 484 9.15 -12.27 18.24
CA ALA A 484 8.44 -11.45 19.21
C ALA A 484 6.93 -11.63 19.05
N TYR A 485 6.21 -11.80 20.16
CA TYR A 485 4.77 -12.06 20.16
C TYR A 485 4.07 -11.36 21.32
N ASP A 486 2.76 -11.16 21.22
CA ASP A 486 1.95 -10.56 22.29
C ASP A 486 1.82 -11.53 23.48
N LEU A 487 1.87 -11.02 24.71
CA LEU A 487 1.71 -11.83 25.92
C LEU A 487 0.40 -12.62 25.99
N HIS A 488 -0.63 -12.26 25.21
CA HIS A 488 -1.89 -13.01 25.17
C HIS A 488 -1.67 -14.45 24.65
N PRO A 489 -1.91 -15.49 25.48
CA PRO A 489 -1.52 -16.87 25.14
C PRO A 489 -2.40 -17.51 24.06
N ASP A 490 -3.64 -17.04 23.91
CA ASP A 490 -4.59 -17.63 22.97
C ASP A 490 -4.61 -17.02 21.57
N TYR A 491 -3.82 -15.97 21.31
CA TYR A 491 -3.76 -15.36 19.99
C TYR A 491 -3.18 -16.34 18.96
N MET A 492 -3.76 -16.40 17.77
CA MET A 492 -3.24 -17.23 16.67
C MET A 492 -1.81 -16.82 16.31
N ALA A 493 -1.53 -15.51 16.31
CA ALA A 493 -0.19 -14.97 16.07
C ALA A 493 0.82 -15.44 17.14
N THR A 494 0.42 -15.43 18.42
CA THR A 494 1.23 -15.94 19.53
C THR A 494 1.49 -17.44 19.42
N ARG A 495 0.45 -18.23 19.14
CA ARG A 495 0.58 -19.67 18.93
C ARG A 495 1.48 -20.00 17.74
N TYR A 496 1.40 -19.25 16.65
CA TYR A 496 2.30 -19.36 15.51
C TYR A 496 3.76 -19.12 15.92
N ALA A 497 4.05 -18.04 16.66
CA ALA A 497 5.40 -17.72 17.12
C ALA A 497 5.97 -18.83 17.99
N LEU A 498 5.21 -19.32 18.97
CA LEU A 498 5.64 -20.38 19.88
C LEU A 498 5.84 -21.72 19.15
N ALA A 499 4.91 -22.12 18.29
CA ALA A 499 5.04 -23.35 17.50
C ALA A 499 6.26 -23.30 16.56
N ARG A 500 6.53 -22.14 15.95
CA ARG A 500 7.72 -21.92 15.13
C ARG A 500 9.01 -21.97 15.95
N SER A 501 9.01 -21.35 17.13
CA SER A 501 10.13 -21.38 18.09
C SER A 501 10.53 -22.82 18.43
N GLU A 502 9.55 -23.66 18.77
CA GLU A 502 9.79 -25.08 19.08
C GLU A 502 10.30 -25.86 17.86
N ARG A 503 9.72 -25.62 16.67
CA ARG A 503 10.07 -26.32 15.44
C ARG A 503 11.48 -25.98 14.94
N GLU A 504 11.87 -24.72 15.03
CA GLU A 504 13.11 -24.18 14.42
C GLU A 504 14.23 -23.95 15.44
N GLY A 505 13.94 -24.05 16.75
CA GLY A 505 14.91 -23.80 17.82
C GLY A 505 15.28 -22.32 17.97
N ILE A 506 14.41 -21.41 17.51
CA ILE A 506 14.61 -19.97 17.54
C ILE A 506 14.00 -19.41 18.84
N PRO A 507 14.68 -18.53 19.60
CA PRO A 507 14.13 -17.96 20.82
C PRO A 507 12.89 -17.10 20.55
N ALA A 508 11.89 -17.21 21.42
CA ALA A 508 10.67 -16.39 21.39
C ALA A 508 10.55 -15.51 22.64
N CYS A 509 10.21 -14.23 22.45
CA CYS A 509 10.07 -13.23 23.49
C CYS A 509 8.66 -12.65 23.51
N GLY A 510 7.99 -12.73 24.67
CA GLY A 510 6.69 -12.11 24.87
C GLY A 510 6.84 -10.62 25.14
N VAL A 511 6.04 -9.80 24.46
CA VAL A 511 6.03 -8.33 24.59
C VAL A 511 4.64 -7.88 25.01
N GLN A 512 4.57 -6.99 26.01
CA GLN A 512 3.30 -6.52 26.51
C GLN A 512 2.63 -5.56 25.51
N HIS A 513 1.32 -5.73 25.30
CA HIS A 513 0.54 -5.04 24.25
C HIS A 513 0.65 -3.51 24.27
N HIS A 514 0.52 -2.90 25.44
CA HIS A 514 0.53 -1.45 25.61
C HIS A 514 1.95 -0.87 25.52
N HIS A 515 2.96 -1.61 26.00
CA HIS A 515 4.36 -1.30 25.81
C HIS A 515 4.71 -1.31 24.32
N ALA A 516 4.21 -2.27 23.55
CA ALA A 516 4.37 -2.31 22.10
C ALA A 516 3.75 -1.09 21.40
N HIS A 517 2.56 -0.62 21.82
CA HIS A 517 1.97 0.63 21.28
C HIS A 517 2.87 1.85 21.52
N ILE A 518 3.47 1.95 22.70
CA ILE A 518 4.38 3.06 23.04
C ILE A 518 5.68 2.96 22.22
N ALA A 519 6.28 1.77 22.16
CA ALA A 519 7.50 1.52 21.39
C ALA A 519 7.30 1.79 19.88
N ALA A 520 6.13 1.46 19.32
CA ALA A 520 5.81 1.77 17.93
C ALA A 520 5.79 3.29 17.66
N CYS A 521 5.20 4.07 18.57
CA CYS A 521 5.21 5.53 18.50
C CYS A 521 6.64 6.10 18.58
N MET A 522 7.47 5.57 19.47
CA MET A 522 8.88 5.95 19.58
C MET A 522 9.64 5.70 18.28
N ALA A 523 9.44 4.51 17.69
CA ALA A 523 10.11 4.10 16.47
C ALA A 523 9.72 4.99 15.28
N GLU A 524 8.43 5.28 15.11
CA GLU A 524 7.95 6.15 14.03
C GLU A 524 8.50 7.59 14.15
N ASN A 525 8.73 8.07 15.39
CA ASN A 525 9.29 9.40 15.65
C ASN A 525 10.84 9.42 15.71
N GLY A 526 11.51 8.30 15.41
CA GLY A 526 12.98 8.22 15.40
C GLY A 526 13.62 8.46 16.77
N LEU A 527 12.89 8.22 17.87
CA LEU A 527 13.41 8.42 19.22
C LEU A 527 14.40 7.29 19.54
N PRO A 528 15.64 7.59 19.98
CA PRO A 528 16.68 6.57 20.20
C PRO A 528 16.41 5.69 21.43
N GLY A 529 15.55 6.11 22.35
CA GLY A 529 15.20 5.36 23.56
C GLY A 529 16.29 5.36 24.63
N ASP A 530 17.17 6.36 24.62
CA ASP A 530 18.21 6.59 25.63
C ASP A 530 17.65 7.14 26.96
N GLN A 531 16.43 7.69 26.94
CA GLN A 531 15.71 8.16 28.12
C GLN A 531 14.28 7.59 28.15
N PRO A 532 13.80 7.14 29.32
CA PRO A 532 12.41 6.76 29.49
C PRO A 532 11.48 7.95 29.27
N LEU A 533 10.33 7.70 28.64
CA LEU A 533 9.30 8.70 28.40
C LEU A 533 7.99 8.35 29.11
N ILE A 534 7.08 9.32 29.17
CA ILE A 534 5.71 9.07 29.62
C ILE A 534 4.90 8.55 28.44
N GLY A 535 4.50 7.28 28.51
CA GLY A 535 3.65 6.64 27.52
C GLY A 535 2.20 6.56 28.01
N VAL A 536 1.25 6.98 27.18
CA VAL A 536 -0.18 6.84 27.46
C VAL A 536 -0.77 5.91 26.41
N SER A 537 -1.33 4.78 26.85
CA SER A 537 -1.85 3.75 25.95
C SER A 537 -3.30 3.46 26.30
N PHE A 538 -4.20 3.98 25.48
CA PHE A 538 -5.65 3.81 25.60
C PHE A 538 -6.15 2.99 24.41
N ASP A 539 -6.64 1.79 24.69
CA ASP A 539 -7.16 0.86 23.69
C ASP A 539 -8.50 0.25 24.13
N GLY A 540 -8.91 -0.87 23.50
CA GLY A 540 -10.11 -1.60 23.90
C GLY A 540 -9.83 -2.68 24.96
N ALA A 541 -8.89 -3.57 24.68
CA ALA A 541 -8.53 -4.68 25.54
C ALA A 541 -7.13 -5.22 25.18
N GLY A 542 -6.19 -5.07 26.09
CA GLY A 542 -4.88 -5.74 26.02
C GLY A 542 -4.64 -6.65 27.23
N TYR A 543 -3.86 -7.71 27.04
CA TYR A 543 -3.54 -8.68 28.09
C TYR A 543 -2.58 -8.06 29.11
N GLY A 544 -3.03 -7.94 30.36
CA GLY A 544 -2.23 -7.47 31.48
C GLY A 544 -1.40 -8.58 32.11
N GLU A 545 -0.21 -8.24 32.61
CA GLU A 545 0.66 -9.20 33.29
C GLU A 545 0.09 -9.70 34.63
N ASP A 546 -0.85 -8.95 35.21
CA ASP A 546 -1.62 -9.34 36.39
C ASP A 546 -2.84 -10.23 36.06
N GLY A 547 -3.00 -10.62 34.79
CA GLY A 547 -4.12 -11.40 34.28
C GLY A 547 -5.41 -10.58 34.09
N ALA A 548 -5.37 -9.27 34.35
CA ALA A 548 -6.49 -8.36 34.08
C ALA A 548 -6.47 -7.86 32.63
N ILE A 549 -7.58 -7.28 32.19
CA ILE A 549 -7.65 -6.56 30.92
C ILE A 549 -7.21 -5.12 31.17
N TRP A 550 -6.23 -4.67 30.40
CA TRP A 550 -5.76 -3.28 30.40
C TRP A 550 -6.38 -2.54 29.20
N GLY A 551 -6.40 -1.22 29.27
CA GLY A 551 -6.89 -0.36 28.17
C GLY A 551 -6.96 1.13 28.48
N GLY A 552 -6.44 1.55 29.64
CA GLY A 552 -6.44 2.94 30.08
C GLY A 552 -5.22 3.25 30.94
N GLU A 553 -4.03 3.11 30.36
CA GLU A 553 -2.78 2.94 31.09
C GLU A 553 -1.80 4.10 30.93
N PHE A 554 -1.05 4.41 31.99
CA PHE A 554 0.05 5.38 32.01
C PHE A 554 1.36 4.72 32.45
N PHE A 555 2.37 4.83 31.60
CA PHE A 555 3.67 4.19 31.77
C PHE A 555 4.81 5.21 31.82
N VAL A 556 5.89 4.83 32.50
CA VAL A 556 7.24 5.33 32.23
C VAL A 556 7.97 4.22 31.48
N ALA A 557 8.30 4.42 30.21
CA ALA A 557 8.79 3.34 29.34
C ALA A 557 9.88 3.80 28.36
N ASP A 558 10.72 2.84 27.97
CA ASP A 558 11.66 2.93 26.84
C ASP A 558 11.52 1.65 25.97
N TYR A 559 12.45 1.36 25.05
CA TYR A 559 12.39 0.13 24.25
C TYR A 559 12.70 -1.15 25.04
N HIS A 560 13.39 -1.05 26.17
CA HIS A 560 13.86 -2.19 26.96
C HIS A 560 12.87 -2.60 28.04
N GLY A 561 12.08 -1.66 28.55
CA GLY A 561 11.09 -1.97 29.58
C GLY A 561 10.14 -0.83 29.88
N TYR A 562 9.25 -1.09 30.83
CA TYR A 562 8.23 -0.15 31.26
C TYR A 562 7.92 -0.30 32.75
N LEU A 563 7.46 0.79 33.35
CA LEU A 563 6.86 0.85 34.67
C LEU A 563 5.43 1.38 34.54
N ARG A 564 4.44 0.56 34.85
CA ARG A 564 3.03 0.98 34.93
C ARG A 564 2.84 1.85 36.16
N THR A 565 2.54 3.13 35.97
CA THR A 565 2.45 4.11 37.07
C THR A 565 1.01 4.37 37.50
N HIS A 566 0.09 4.49 36.55
CA HIS A 566 -1.33 4.77 36.80
C HIS A 566 -2.19 4.04 35.78
N HIS A 567 -3.41 3.74 36.17
CA HIS A 567 -4.39 3.11 35.30
C HIS A 567 -5.82 3.49 35.71
N LEU A 568 -6.77 3.31 34.81
CA LEU A 568 -8.19 3.37 35.16
C LEU A 568 -8.52 2.28 36.18
N ALA A 569 -9.35 2.61 37.17
CA ALA A 569 -9.77 1.64 38.18
C ALA A 569 -10.46 0.45 37.52
N TYR A 570 -10.09 -0.76 37.93
CA TYR A 570 -10.68 -1.97 37.38
C TYR A 570 -12.19 -2.04 37.62
N ALA A 571 -12.90 -2.49 36.60
CA ALA A 571 -14.34 -2.75 36.63
C ALA A 571 -14.62 -4.19 36.18
N PRO A 572 -15.68 -4.84 36.70
CA PRO A 572 -16.01 -6.19 36.27
C PRO A 572 -16.53 -6.21 34.82
N LEU A 573 -16.02 -7.13 33.98
CA LEU A 573 -16.50 -7.32 32.60
C LEU A 573 -17.29 -8.65 32.50
N PRO A 574 -18.59 -8.68 32.86
CA PRO A 574 -19.33 -9.94 32.98
C PRO A 574 -19.49 -10.64 31.63
N GLY A 575 -18.83 -11.78 31.46
CA GLY A 575 -18.91 -12.60 30.24
C GLY A 575 -18.01 -12.15 29.09
N GLY A 576 -16.94 -11.41 29.38
CA GLY A 576 -15.86 -11.11 28.42
C GLY A 576 -16.38 -10.51 27.11
N ASP A 577 -16.05 -11.14 25.99
CA ASP A 577 -16.41 -10.72 24.62
C ASP A 577 -17.91 -10.48 24.41
N VAL A 578 -18.77 -11.16 25.17
CA VAL A 578 -20.22 -10.93 25.08
C VAL A 578 -20.57 -9.50 25.51
N SER A 579 -19.84 -8.93 26.46
CA SER A 579 -20.02 -7.53 26.90
C SER A 579 -19.48 -6.53 25.89
N VAL A 580 -18.47 -6.90 25.10
CA VAL A 580 -18.01 -6.09 23.94
C VAL A 580 -19.11 -5.99 22.89
N ARG A 581 -19.81 -7.10 22.60
CA ARG A 581 -20.95 -7.13 21.65
C ARG A 581 -22.24 -6.55 22.23
N LYS A 582 -22.36 -6.47 23.56
CA LYS A 582 -23.54 -5.93 24.27
C LYS A 582 -23.12 -4.93 25.34
N PRO A 583 -22.79 -3.68 24.96
CA PRO A 583 -22.20 -2.68 25.85
C PRO A 583 -23.04 -2.36 27.10
N ALA A 584 -24.37 -2.57 27.05
CA ALA A 584 -25.25 -2.41 28.19
C ALA A 584 -24.85 -3.27 29.41
N ARG A 585 -24.15 -4.41 29.20
CA ARG A 585 -23.65 -5.25 30.31
C ARG A 585 -22.51 -4.59 31.08
N LEU A 586 -21.63 -3.88 30.39
CA LEU A 586 -20.55 -3.10 30.99
C LEU A 586 -21.09 -1.85 31.69
N ALA A 587 -22.13 -1.21 31.14
CA ALA A 587 -22.73 -0.04 31.79
C ALA A 587 -23.43 -0.37 33.14
N LEU A 588 -23.76 -1.64 33.38
CA LEU A 588 -24.41 -2.12 34.60
C LEU A 588 -23.43 -2.60 35.68
N SER A 589 -22.17 -2.85 35.33
CA SER A 589 -21.12 -3.29 36.24
C SER A 589 -20.56 -2.12 37.04
#